data_AF-A0A0P8YHA6-F1
#
_entry.id   AF-A0A0P8YHA6-F1
#
_cell.length_a   1.000
_cell.length_b   1.000
_cell.length_c   1.000
_cell.angle_alpha   90.00
_cell.angle_beta   90.00
_cell.angle_gamma   90.00
#
_symmetry.space_group_name_H-M   'P 1'
#
loop_
_entity.id
_entity.type
_entity.pdbx_description
1 polymer ?
#
loop_
_entity_poly.entity_id
_entity_poly.type
_entity_poly.pdbx_seq_one_letter_code
_entity_poly.pdbx_strand_id
1 'polypeptide(L)'
;MLFVIVIVKAPAKIMLRSLRQISRLGRRLSAPVPGSSLVNAASSTQEVCVRLQAPLHTSISSWKYDKKSSRAADDLDTDDEEDEDFKDERDSKVVKTKVNSLRADLLLKAGLGMARNKVELNFYESKIRVNGKKLQKKSAQLDVGDEIDVIRGFSQSNPSHLVVARVAILSASEREEGLNVHLRRYKSLLVENYRGANAFKSSEHVPH
;
A
#
# COMPACT_ATOMS: atom_id res chain seq x y z
N MET A 1 -16.03 -46.98 -47.38
CA MET A 1 -15.32 -46.20 -46.36
C MET A 1 -16.36 -45.57 -45.44
N LEU A 2 -16.62 -46.18 -44.28
CA LEU A 2 -17.56 -45.67 -43.28
C LEU A 2 -16.90 -44.53 -42.49
N PHE A 3 -17.48 -43.34 -42.50
CA PHE A 3 -17.14 -42.27 -41.57
C PHE A 3 -18.02 -42.38 -40.33
N VAL A 4 -17.41 -42.76 -39.21
CA VAL A 4 -18.03 -42.79 -37.88
C VAL A 4 -18.06 -41.37 -37.33
N ILE A 5 -19.24 -40.77 -37.26
CA ILE A 5 -19.47 -39.45 -36.65
C ILE A 5 -19.65 -39.65 -35.14
N VAL A 6 -18.66 -39.23 -34.36
CA VAL A 6 -18.74 -39.21 -32.88
C VAL A 6 -19.39 -37.91 -32.44
N ILE A 7 -20.62 -37.98 -31.96
CA ILE A 7 -21.37 -36.85 -31.37
C ILE A 7 -21.01 -36.76 -29.88
N VAL A 8 -20.23 -35.76 -29.49
CA VAL A 8 -19.96 -35.46 -28.07
C VAL A 8 -20.97 -34.47 -27.53
N LYS A 9 -21.76 -34.95 -26.57
CA LYS A 9 -22.84 -34.30 -25.82
C LYS A 9 -22.25 -33.35 -24.76
N ALA A 10 -22.52 -32.05 -24.85
CA ALA A 10 -22.20 -31.09 -23.78
C ALA A 10 -23.44 -30.83 -22.88
N PRO A 11 -23.34 -30.93 -21.54
CA PRO A 11 -24.44 -30.62 -20.63
C PRO A 11 -24.50 -29.12 -20.27
N ALA A 12 -25.70 -28.56 -20.39
CA ALA A 12 -26.06 -27.24 -19.90
C ALA A 12 -26.10 -27.18 -18.37
N LYS A 13 -25.64 -26.08 -17.77
CA LYS A 13 -26.05 -25.65 -16.43
C LYS A 13 -26.37 -24.16 -16.39
N ILE A 14 -27.64 -23.94 -16.10
CA ILE A 14 -28.35 -22.71 -15.76
C ILE A 14 -27.93 -22.25 -14.37
N MET A 15 -27.75 -20.94 -14.15
CA MET A 15 -28.16 -20.34 -12.87
C MET A 15 -28.35 -18.82 -12.96
N LEU A 16 -29.61 -18.41 -12.90
CA LEU A 16 -30.07 -17.05 -12.58
C LEU A 16 -29.86 -16.80 -11.08
N ARG A 17 -29.36 -15.62 -10.70
CA ARG A 17 -29.35 -15.16 -9.30
C ARG A 17 -29.85 -13.72 -9.17
N SER A 18 -31.10 -13.67 -8.70
CA SER A 18 -31.82 -12.61 -7.98
C SER A 18 -30.98 -11.50 -7.34
N LEU A 19 -31.25 -10.25 -7.70
CA LEU A 19 -30.88 -9.06 -6.93
C LEU A 19 -32.01 -8.71 -5.95
N ARG A 20 -31.71 -8.78 -4.64
CA ARG A 20 -32.59 -8.35 -3.55
C ARG A 20 -32.36 -6.87 -3.25
N GLN A 21 -33.46 -6.15 -3.03
CA GLN A 21 -33.51 -4.73 -2.67
C GLN A 21 -32.92 -4.48 -1.27
N ILE A 22 -32.26 -3.32 -1.08
CA ILE A 22 -31.76 -2.85 0.21
C ILE A 22 -32.57 -1.63 0.62
N SER A 23 -33.46 -1.81 1.60
CA SER A 23 -34.14 -0.76 2.34
C SER A 23 -33.18 -0.15 3.38
N ARG A 24 -32.93 1.16 3.30
CA ARG A 24 -32.21 1.92 4.34
C ARG A 24 -33.20 2.74 5.16
N LEU A 25 -33.49 2.26 6.37
CA LEU A 25 -34.11 3.05 7.45
C LEU A 25 -33.00 3.85 8.14
N GLY A 26 -32.91 5.15 7.83
CA GLY A 26 -32.15 6.13 8.60
C GLY A 26 -33.04 6.75 9.67
N ARG A 27 -32.74 6.46 10.93
CA ARG A 27 -33.38 7.04 12.12
C ARG A 27 -32.27 7.77 12.88
N ARG A 28 -32.64 8.83 13.64
CA ARG A 28 -31.88 9.52 14.73
C ARG A 28 -31.03 10.71 14.25
N LEU A 29 -31.00 11.90 14.87
CA LEU A 29 -31.47 12.40 16.17
C LEU A 29 -31.67 13.93 16.14
N SER A 30 -32.52 14.41 17.04
CA SER A 30 -32.85 15.79 17.40
C SER A 30 -31.70 16.56 18.05
N ALA A 31 -31.57 17.84 17.76
CA ALA A 31 -30.82 18.82 18.55
C ALA A 31 -31.79 19.83 19.19
N PRO A 32 -31.64 20.18 20.49
CA PRO A 32 -32.35 21.30 21.09
C PRO A 32 -31.42 22.52 21.22
N VAL A 33 -31.92 23.68 20.79
CA VAL A 33 -31.39 24.99 21.15
C VAL A 33 -32.58 25.81 21.64
N PRO A 34 -32.56 26.34 22.86
CA PRO A 34 -33.40 27.48 23.22
C PRO A 34 -32.54 28.73 23.42
N GLY A 35 -32.89 29.77 22.67
CA GLY A 35 -32.47 31.14 22.95
C GLY A 35 -33.47 31.86 23.85
N SER A 36 -33.01 32.97 24.44
CA SER A 36 -33.76 34.10 25.02
C SER A 36 -32.79 34.80 25.98
N SER A 37 -32.68 36.11 26.17
CA SER A 37 -33.31 37.33 25.62
C SER A 37 -32.81 38.47 26.53
N LEU A 38 -32.52 39.67 25.98
CA LEU A 38 -32.79 41.02 26.55
C LEU A 38 -32.25 41.35 27.98
N VAL A 39 -31.68 42.51 28.34
CA VAL A 39 -31.88 43.94 28.00
C VAL A 39 -30.82 44.79 28.76
N ASN A 40 -30.57 46.01 28.23
CA ASN A 40 -30.24 47.29 28.89
C ASN A 40 -28.91 47.47 29.67
N ALA A 41 -28.30 48.67 29.79
CA ALA A 41 -28.28 49.95 29.05
C ALA A 41 -27.28 50.88 29.80
N ALA A 42 -26.57 51.76 29.07
CA ALA A 42 -25.84 52.97 29.53
C ALA A 42 -24.64 52.76 30.50
N SER A 43 -23.54 53.53 30.52
CA SER A 43 -23.17 54.84 29.99
C SER A 43 -21.63 55.01 29.96
N SER A 44 -21.18 55.96 29.14
CA SER A 44 -19.86 56.63 29.04
C SER A 44 -19.06 56.84 30.33
N THR A 45 -17.71 56.70 30.28
CA THR A 45 -16.70 57.78 30.36
C THR A 45 -15.27 57.21 30.52
N GLN A 46 -14.29 57.98 30.06
CA GLN A 46 -12.85 57.70 29.99
C GLN A 46 -12.10 57.91 31.33
N GLU A 47 -10.83 57.48 31.31
CA GLU A 47 -9.67 57.94 32.09
C GLU A 47 -9.25 57.21 33.40
N VAL A 48 -8.13 56.47 33.26
CA VAL A 48 -6.85 56.55 34.01
C VAL A 48 -6.80 56.31 35.54
N CYS A 49 -5.81 55.47 35.90
CA CYS A 49 -4.82 55.61 37.00
C CYS A 49 -4.75 54.51 38.10
N VAL A 50 -3.56 53.87 38.15
CA VAL A 50 -2.78 53.29 39.28
C VAL A 50 -3.48 52.33 40.26
N ARG A 51 -3.01 51.07 40.32
CA ARG A 51 -2.05 50.61 41.36
C ARG A 51 -1.76 49.11 41.29
N LEU A 52 -0.49 48.85 41.58
CA LEU A 52 0.17 47.61 41.98
C LEU A 52 -0.75 46.52 42.56
N GLN A 53 -0.54 45.27 42.12
CA GLN A 53 0.10 44.22 42.91
C GLN A 53 0.22 42.94 42.07
N ALA A 54 1.44 42.44 41.88
CA ALA A 54 1.72 41.16 41.26
C ALA A 54 1.87 40.09 42.35
N PRO A 55 1.11 38.98 42.30
CA PRO A 55 1.45 37.77 43.04
C PRO A 55 2.23 36.80 42.13
N LEU A 56 3.43 36.44 42.59
CA LEU A 56 4.26 35.37 42.05
C LEU A 56 3.49 34.04 42.12
N HIS A 57 3.26 33.39 40.98
CA HIS A 57 2.80 32.00 40.95
C HIS A 57 3.71 31.17 40.04
N THR A 58 4.70 30.53 40.66
CA THR A 58 5.56 29.52 40.03
C THR A 58 4.73 28.25 39.83
N SER A 59 4.35 27.98 38.59
CA SER A 59 3.78 26.67 38.22
C SER A 59 4.86 25.83 37.57
N ILE A 60 5.50 25.00 38.39
CA ILE A 60 6.35 23.89 37.97
C ILE A 60 5.43 22.87 37.28
N SER A 61 5.47 22.81 35.95
CA SER A 61 4.78 21.76 35.20
C SER A 61 5.57 20.46 35.32
N SER A 62 5.16 19.58 36.24
CA SER A 62 5.70 18.22 36.32
C SER A 62 5.15 17.40 35.16
N TRP A 63 5.97 17.12 34.15
CA TRP A 63 5.65 16.13 33.12
C TRP A 63 5.66 14.74 33.74
N LYS A 64 4.48 14.24 34.11
CA LYS A 64 4.26 12.85 34.48
C LYS A 64 4.22 12.04 33.19
N TYR A 65 5.30 11.33 32.90
CA TYR A 65 5.31 10.25 31.92
C TYR A 65 4.53 9.07 32.49
N ASP A 66 3.31 8.87 32.00
CA ASP A 66 2.51 7.70 32.32
C ASP A 66 3.04 6.50 31.52
N LYS A 67 3.69 5.59 32.26
CA LYS A 67 4.26 4.37 31.74
C LYS A 67 3.16 3.30 31.72
N LYS A 68 2.73 2.95 30.50
CA LYS A 68 2.36 1.59 30.03
C LYS A 68 0.88 1.20 30.01
N SER A 69 0.34 0.99 28.80
CA SER A 69 -0.66 -0.06 28.47
C SER A 69 -0.84 -0.17 26.94
N SER A 70 -0.22 -1.15 26.27
CA SER A 70 -0.81 -2.43 25.83
C SER A 70 -1.35 -2.42 24.37
N ARG A 71 -0.56 -3.00 23.46
CA ARG A 71 -0.95 -3.74 22.25
C ARG A 71 -1.95 -3.08 21.27
N ALA A 72 -1.38 -2.38 20.28
CA ALA A 72 -1.81 -2.52 18.89
C ALA A 72 -0.55 -2.78 18.06
N ALA A 73 -0.34 -4.05 17.74
CA ALA A 73 0.70 -4.51 16.83
C ALA A 73 0.12 -4.43 15.41
N ASP A 74 0.59 -3.48 14.60
CA ASP A 74 0.95 -3.63 13.18
C ASP A 74 1.37 -2.25 12.64
N ASP A 75 2.57 -1.81 13.02
CA ASP A 75 3.28 -0.77 12.28
C ASP A 75 4.74 -1.18 12.20
N LEU A 76 5.01 -2.15 11.33
CA LEU A 76 6.36 -2.47 10.90
C LEU A 76 6.75 -1.50 9.79
N ASP A 77 6.88 -0.22 10.13
CA ASP A 77 7.62 0.75 9.34
C ASP A 77 9.11 0.59 9.67
N THR A 78 9.68 -0.53 9.21
CA THR A 78 11.13 -0.70 9.19
C THR A 78 11.60 -0.06 7.87
N ASP A 79 11.89 1.24 7.95
CA ASP A 79 12.57 2.00 6.91
C ASP A 79 14.05 1.57 6.89
N ASP A 80 14.27 0.34 6.42
CA ASP A 80 15.58 -0.28 6.23
C ASP A 80 16.12 0.21 4.87
N GLU A 81 16.45 1.50 4.83
CA GLU A 81 17.24 2.12 3.77
C GLU A 81 18.69 1.60 3.89
N GLU A 82 19.20 1.11 2.75
CA GLU A 82 20.62 0.96 2.42
C GLU A 82 21.45 -0.09 3.18
N ASP A 83 21.19 -1.37 2.89
CA ASP A 83 22.25 -2.38 2.89
C ASP A 83 22.52 -2.83 1.44
N GLU A 84 23.48 -2.16 0.77
CA GLU A 84 24.12 -2.62 -0.48
C GLU A 84 25.07 -3.81 -0.20
N ASP A 85 24.60 -4.83 0.51
CA ASP A 85 25.34 -6.08 0.67
C ASP A 85 24.98 -7.01 -0.49
N PHE A 86 25.77 -6.95 -1.57
CA PHE A 86 25.83 -7.98 -2.61
C PHE A 86 26.29 -9.32 -2.00
N LYS A 87 25.37 -10.04 -1.34
CA LYS A 87 25.54 -11.42 -0.89
C LYS A 87 24.72 -12.35 -1.76
N ASP A 88 25.24 -12.68 -2.94
CA ASP A 88 24.74 -13.80 -3.70
C ASP A 88 25.05 -15.11 -2.97
N GLU A 89 24.05 -15.70 -2.31
CA GLU A 89 23.78 -17.16 -2.30
C GLU A 89 22.49 -17.46 -1.49
N ARG A 90 21.33 -17.39 -2.15
CA ARG A 90 20.01 -17.87 -1.68
C ARG A 90 19.18 -16.94 -0.77
N ASP A 91 19.00 -15.68 -1.18
CA ASP A 91 18.06 -14.71 -0.56
C ASP A 91 16.57 -15.03 -0.71
N SER A 92 16.20 -16.27 -1.06
CA SER A 92 14.80 -16.63 -1.16
C SER A 92 14.16 -16.78 0.21
N LYS A 93 13.56 -15.69 0.69
CA LYS A 93 12.73 -15.70 1.90
C LYS A 93 11.28 -15.89 1.52
N VAL A 94 10.63 -16.90 2.08
CA VAL A 94 9.18 -17.04 1.99
C VAL A 94 8.54 -16.19 3.09
N VAL A 95 7.76 -15.19 2.70
CA VAL A 95 7.07 -14.27 3.59
C VAL A 95 5.57 -14.59 3.52
N LYS A 96 4.95 -14.74 4.68
CA LYS A 96 3.49 -14.88 4.82
C LYS A 96 2.92 -13.51 5.16
N THR A 97 2.04 -12.98 4.33
CA THR A 97 1.44 -11.65 4.55
C THR A 97 -0.08 -11.72 4.38
N LYS A 98 -0.78 -10.84 5.11
CA LYS A 98 -2.22 -10.61 4.95
C LYS A 98 -2.39 -9.41 4.02
N VAL A 99 -3.09 -9.59 2.91
CA VAL A 99 -3.41 -8.53 1.95
C VAL A 99 -4.91 -8.52 1.66
N ASN A 100 -5.45 -7.36 1.30
CA ASN A 100 -6.88 -7.23 0.99
C ASN A 100 -7.22 -7.87 -0.37
N SER A 101 -6.33 -7.74 -1.36
CA SER A 101 -6.52 -8.30 -2.71
C SER A 101 -5.17 -8.63 -3.34
N LEU A 102 -5.15 -9.50 -4.37
CA LEU A 102 -3.97 -9.86 -5.18
C LEU A 102 -3.56 -8.76 -6.18
N ARG A 103 -3.77 -7.49 -5.84
CA ARG A 103 -3.32 -6.38 -6.65
C ARG A 103 -1.79 -6.28 -6.61
N ALA A 104 -1.16 -6.07 -7.77
CA ALA A 104 0.30 -5.95 -7.89
C ALA A 104 0.89 -4.94 -6.90
N ASP A 105 0.26 -3.79 -6.75
CA ASP A 105 0.73 -2.69 -5.91
C ASP A 105 0.67 -3.00 -4.39
N LEU A 106 -0.31 -3.79 -3.95
CA LEU A 106 -0.38 -4.28 -2.57
C LEU A 106 0.64 -5.39 -2.31
N LEU A 107 0.81 -6.28 -3.30
CA LEU A 107 1.79 -7.36 -3.24
C LEU A 107 3.22 -6.82 -3.21
N LEU A 108 3.52 -5.72 -3.90
CA LEU A 108 4.83 -5.06 -3.80
C LEU A 108 5.05 -4.41 -2.43
N LYS A 109 4.02 -3.76 -1.86
CA LYS A 109 4.10 -3.20 -0.50
C LYS A 109 4.37 -4.31 0.52
N ALA A 110 3.53 -5.34 0.57
CA ALA A 110 3.67 -6.43 1.53
C ALA A 110 4.89 -7.33 1.23
N GLY A 111 5.17 -7.52 -0.05
CA GLY A 111 6.15 -8.46 -0.56
C GLY A 111 7.58 -7.93 -0.56
N LEU A 112 7.84 -6.65 -0.79
CA LEU A 112 9.18 -6.04 -0.69
C LEU A 112 9.32 -5.11 0.52
N GLY A 113 8.24 -4.73 1.19
CA GLY A 113 8.26 -3.72 2.26
C GLY A 113 8.33 -2.29 1.72
N MET A 114 8.04 -2.07 0.44
CA MET A 114 8.15 -0.72 -0.14
C MET A 114 6.99 0.17 0.30
N ALA A 115 7.31 1.43 0.63
CA ALA A 115 6.31 2.47 0.84
C ALA A 115 5.42 2.64 -0.40
N ARG A 116 4.16 3.00 -0.16
CA ARG A 116 3.15 3.16 -1.23
C ARG A 116 3.61 4.14 -2.31
N ASN A 117 4.23 5.23 -1.87
CA ASN A 117 4.73 6.30 -2.73
C ASN A 117 5.86 5.81 -3.64
N LYS A 118 6.79 5.01 -3.11
CA LYS A 118 7.89 4.43 -3.90
C LYS A 118 7.36 3.46 -4.97
N VAL A 119 6.35 2.66 -4.66
CA VAL A 119 5.69 1.79 -5.65
C VAL A 119 5.05 2.60 -6.78
N GLU A 120 4.44 3.74 -6.45
CA GLU A 120 3.85 4.66 -7.44
C GLU A 120 4.90 5.28 -8.35
N LEU A 121 5.99 5.81 -7.78
CA LEU A 121 7.10 6.37 -8.55
C LEU A 121 7.68 5.32 -9.51
N ASN A 122 7.96 4.12 -9.02
CA ASN A 122 8.47 3.02 -9.85
C ASN A 122 7.51 2.60 -10.97
N PHE A 123 6.19 2.73 -10.75
CA PHE A 123 5.19 2.47 -11.78
C PHE A 123 5.28 3.53 -12.89
N TYR A 124 5.34 4.82 -12.53
CA TYR A 124 5.45 5.91 -13.52
C TYR A 124 6.77 5.88 -14.28
N GLU A 125 7.87 5.60 -13.58
CA GLU A 125 9.20 5.39 -14.19
C GLU A 125 9.29 4.10 -15.00
N SER A 126 8.21 3.32 -15.07
CA SER A 126 8.15 2.08 -15.85
C SER A 126 9.24 1.08 -15.42
N LYS A 127 9.54 1.00 -14.12
CA LYS A 127 10.50 0.05 -13.52
C LYS A 127 9.88 -1.30 -13.15
N ILE A 128 8.56 -1.38 -13.08
CA ILE A 128 7.85 -2.60 -12.70
C ILE A 128 7.59 -3.48 -13.94
N ARG A 129 7.93 -4.77 -13.83
CA ARG A 129 7.67 -5.80 -14.83
C ARG A 129 6.91 -6.95 -14.16
N VAL A 130 5.92 -7.51 -14.85
CA VAL A 130 5.20 -8.72 -14.41
C VAL A 130 5.45 -9.79 -15.47
N ASN A 131 6.03 -10.92 -15.07
CA ASN A 131 6.42 -12.01 -15.97
C ASN A 131 7.24 -11.50 -17.18
N GLY A 132 8.14 -10.53 -16.93
CA GLY A 132 8.97 -9.88 -17.95
C GLY A 132 8.25 -8.87 -18.86
N LYS A 133 6.97 -8.58 -18.65
CA LYS A 133 6.19 -7.59 -19.41
C LYS A 133 6.01 -6.29 -18.63
N LYS A 134 6.01 -5.15 -19.30
CA LYS A 134 5.72 -3.86 -18.67
C LYS A 134 4.30 -3.81 -18.10
N LEU A 135 4.20 -3.41 -16.83
CA LEU A 135 2.91 -3.26 -16.15
C LEU A 135 2.15 -2.06 -16.72
N GLN A 136 0.94 -2.31 -17.24
CA GLN A 136 0.10 -1.26 -17.85
C GLN A 136 -0.76 -0.51 -16.84
N LYS A 137 -1.26 -1.23 -15.82
CA LYS A 137 -2.13 -0.69 -14.77
C LYS A 137 -1.51 -1.02 -13.42
N LYS A 138 -1.41 -0.02 -12.54
CA LYS A 138 -0.89 -0.19 -11.18
C LYS A 138 -1.64 -1.28 -10.40
N SER A 139 -2.97 -1.22 -10.44
CA SER A 139 -3.86 -2.18 -9.79
C SER A 139 -4.29 -3.31 -10.70
N ALA A 140 -3.37 -3.85 -11.50
CA ALA A 140 -3.58 -5.12 -12.16
C ALA A 140 -3.78 -6.21 -11.10
N GLN A 141 -4.79 -7.04 -11.30
CA GLN A 141 -5.00 -8.25 -10.51
C GLN A 141 -4.02 -9.30 -11.01
N LEU A 142 -3.30 -9.94 -10.09
CA LEU A 142 -2.36 -11.02 -10.38
C LEU A 142 -2.90 -12.35 -9.88
N ASP A 143 -2.39 -13.42 -10.48
CA ASP A 143 -2.75 -14.79 -10.14
C ASP A 143 -1.60 -15.51 -9.43
N VAL A 144 -1.92 -16.64 -8.79
CA VAL A 144 -0.92 -17.48 -8.13
C VAL A 144 0.04 -18.03 -9.18
N GLY A 145 1.34 -17.90 -8.94
CA GLY A 145 2.41 -18.28 -9.86
C GLY A 145 3.01 -17.12 -10.64
N ASP A 146 2.42 -15.93 -10.60
CA ASP A 146 3.01 -14.75 -11.24
C ASP A 146 4.26 -14.24 -10.50
N GLU A 147 5.19 -13.70 -11.28
CA GLU A 147 6.42 -13.05 -10.82
C GLU A 147 6.38 -11.55 -11.12
N ILE A 148 6.68 -10.75 -10.10
CA ILE A 148 6.74 -9.29 -10.18
C ILE A 148 8.16 -8.86 -9.93
N ASP A 149 8.73 -8.13 -10.88
CA ASP A 149 10.07 -7.57 -10.83
C ASP A 149 10.01 -6.05 -10.72
N VAL A 150 10.84 -5.51 -9.82
CA VAL A 150 11.08 -4.08 -9.69
C VAL A 150 12.54 -3.83 -10.00
N ILE A 151 12.80 -3.08 -11.07
CA ILE A 151 14.14 -2.72 -11.48
C ILE A 151 14.66 -1.62 -10.57
N ARG A 152 15.77 -1.87 -9.87
CA ARG A 152 16.46 -0.87 -9.04
C ARG A 152 17.39 -0.01 -9.89
N GLY A 153 18.14 -0.64 -10.78
CA GLY A 153 19.08 0.02 -11.69
C GLY A 153 20.00 -0.96 -12.40
N PHE A 154 21.06 -0.43 -12.99
CA PHE A 154 22.16 -1.23 -13.53
C PHE A 154 23.11 -1.64 -12.40
N SER A 155 23.71 -2.82 -12.53
CA SER A 155 24.77 -3.23 -11.60
C SER A 155 26.00 -2.36 -11.81
N GLN A 156 26.60 -1.89 -10.70
CA GLN A 156 27.87 -1.14 -10.74
C GLN A 156 29.02 -2.02 -11.26
N SER A 157 28.97 -3.32 -10.99
CA SER A 157 30.00 -4.28 -11.43
C SER A 157 29.86 -4.66 -12.89
N ASN A 158 28.63 -4.79 -13.39
CA ASN A 158 28.35 -5.18 -14.78
C ASN A 158 27.21 -4.32 -15.38
N PRO A 159 27.51 -3.32 -16.22
CA PRO A 159 26.50 -2.41 -16.76
C PRO A 159 25.55 -3.07 -17.77
N SER A 160 25.84 -4.31 -18.20
CA SER A 160 24.93 -5.12 -19.03
C SER A 160 23.76 -5.72 -18.22
N HIS A 161 23.94 -5.91 -16.91
CA HIS A 161 22.98 -6.57 -16.05
C HIS A 161 22.21 -5.55 -15.20
N LEU A 162 20.96 -5.88 -14.93
CA LEU A 162 20.06 -5.12 -14.07
C LEU A 162 20.01 -5.75 -12.69
N VAL A 163 20.02 -4.91 -11.67
CA VAL A 163 19.67 -5.30 -10.30
C VAL A 163 18.15 -5.16 -10.15
N VAL A 164 17.48 -6.27 -9.89
CA VAL A 164 16.02 -6.33 -9.74
C VAL A 164 15.62 -6.94 -8.40
N ALA A 165 14.53 -6.45 -7.83
CA ALA A 165 13.86 -7.08 -6.70
C ALA A 165 12.66 -7.88 -7.21
N ARG A 166 12.63 -9.19 -6.95
CA ARG A 166 11.59 -10.11 -7.43
C ARG A 166 10.66 -10.55 -6.30
N VAL A 167 9.37 -10.59 -6.58
CA VAL A 167 8.35 -11.19 -5.73
C VAL A 167 7.58 -12.22 -6.55
N ALA A 168 7.65 -13.49 -6.16
CA ALA A 168 6.86 -14.56 -6.77
C ALA A 168 5.73 -15.00 -5.84
N ILE A 169 4.52 -15.18 -6.40
CA ILE A 169 3.34 -15.58 -5.63
C ILE A 169 3.28 -17.11 -5.59
N LEU A 170 3.47 -17.71 -4.41
CA LEU A 170 3.45 -19.17 -4.27
C LEU A 170 2.04 -19.72 -4.04
N SER A 171 1.27 -19.08 -3.15
CA SER A 171 -0.08 -19.51 -2.83
C SER A 171 -0.89 -18.36 -2.23
N ALA A 172 -2.19 -18.34 -2.51
CA ALA A 172 -3.16 -17.44 -1.87
C ALA A 172 -4.25 -18.26 -1.19
N SER A 173 -4.56 -17.92 0.06
CA SER A 173 -5.63 -18.55 0.86
C SER A 173 -6.59 -17.47 1.35
N GLU A 174 -7.87 -17.66 1.07
CA GLU A 174 -8.93 -16.74 1.51
C GLU A 174 -9.33 -17.03 2.95
N ARG A 175 -9.39 -15.98 3.78
CA ARG A 175 -9.81 -16.00 5.19
C ARG A 175 -10.93 -14.97 5.37
N GLU A 176 -11.66 -15.10 6.47
CA GLU A 176 -12.83 -14.25 6.78
C GLU A 176 -12.51 -12.74 6.82
N GLU A 177 -11.26 -12.37 7.13
CA GLU A 177 -10.80 -10.98 7.23
C GLU A 177 -9.78 -10.57 6.14
N GLY A 178 -9.69 -11.31 5.03
CA GLY A 178 -8.82 -10.98 3.89
C GLY A 178 -8.07 -12.17 3.30
N LEU A 179 -7.05 -11.91 2.49
CA LEU A 179 -6.26 -12.94 1.81
C LEU A 179 -4.92 -13.13 2.50
N ASN A 180 -4.63 -14.35 2.92
CA ASN A 180 -3.30 -14.76 3.37
C ASN A 180 -2.51 -15.27 2.16
N VAL A 181 -1.44 -14.57 1.81
CA VAL A 181 -0.61 -14.86 0.64
C VAL A 181 0.78 -15.29 1.10
N HIS A 182 1.31 -16.31 0.45
CA HIS A 182 2.70 -16.73 0.61
C HIS A 182 3.49 -16.20 -0.59
N LEU A 183 4.45 -15.34 -0.29
CA LEU A 183 5.29 -14.67 -1.28
C LEU A 183 6.72 -15.15 -1.13
N ARG A 184 7.38 -15.44 -2.24
CA ARG A 184 8.83 -15.64 -2.29
C ARG A 184 9.47 -14.32 -2.67
N ARG A 185 10.22 -13.75 -1.74
CA ARG A 185 10.92 -12.46 -1.86
C ARG A 185 12.37 -12.69 -2.29
N TYR A 186 12.84 -11.85 -3.20
CA TYR A 186 14.25 -11.64 -3.51
C TYR A 186 14.53 -10.13 -3.54
N LYS A 187 15.43 -9.65 -2.68
CA LYS A 187 15.73 -8.22 -2.58
C LYS A 187 16.65 -7.75 -3.71
N SER A 188 17.67 -8.54 -4.02
CA SER A 188 18.68 -8.24 -5.03
C SER A 188 18.88 -9.48 -5.91
N LEU A 189 18.53 -9.37 -7.18
CA LEU A 189 18.81 -10.37 -8.21
C LEU A 189 19.46 -9.68 -9.40
N LEU A 190 20.50 -10.30 -9.93
CA LEU A 190 21.10 -9.90 -11.19
C LEU A 190 20.38 -10.60 -12.35
N VAL A 191 19.79 -9.81 -13.24
CA VAL A 191 19.06 -10.31 -14.41
C VAL A 191 19.58 -9.59 -15.64
N GLU A 192 19.62 -10.28 -16.77
CA GLU A 192 19.91 -9.65 -18.07
C GLU A 192 18.83 -8.63 -18.45
N ASN A 193 19.20 -7.65 -19.28
CA ASN A 193 18.22 -6.68 -19.76
C ASN A 193 17.11 -7.37 -20.57
N TYR A 194 15.86 -6.99 -20.30
CA TYR A 194 14.69 -7.50 -20.99
C TYR A 194 14.75 -7.16 -22.49
N ARG A 195 14.17 -8.03 -23.32
CA ARG A 195 14.20 -7.86 -24.78
C ARG A 195 13.05 -6.99 -25.29
N GLY A 196 13.31 -6.29 -26.41
CA GLY A 196 12.29 -5.58 -27.19
C GLY A 196 11.63 -4.41 -26.46
N ALA A 197 10.30 -4.31 -26.55
CA ALA A 197 9.52 -3.21 -25.96
C ALA A 197 9.52 -3.17 -24.42
N ASN A 198 10.01 -4.23 -23.76
CA ASN A 198 10.10 -4.31 -22.31
C ASN A 198 11.49 -3.95 -21.76
N ALA A 199 12.46 -3.69 -22.65
CA ALA A 199 13.82 -3.32 -22.30
C ALA A 199 13.84 -2.09 -21.39
N PHE A 200 14.68 -2.15 -20.36
CA PHE A 200 14.90 -1.00 -19.49
C PHE A 200 16.03 -0.17 -20.10
N LYS A 201 15.67 1.02 -20.58
CA LYS A 201 16.64 2.03 -21.00
C LYS A 201 16.74 3.01 -19.83
N SER A 202 17.93 3.22 -19.29
CA SER A 202 18.16 4.42 -18.46
C SER A 202 17.68 5.60 -19.29
N SER A 203 16.84 6.44 -18.70
CA SER A 203 16.49 7.72 -19.32
C SER A 203 17.79 8.40 -19.74
N GLU A 204 17.96 8.60 -21.05
CA GLU A 204 18.96 9.54 -21.55
C GLU A 204 18.73 10.87 -20.79
N HIS A 205 19.83 11.47 -20.33
CA HIS A 205 19.81 12.81 -19.77
C HIS A 205 19.09 13.72 -20.78
N VAL A 206 17.93 14.25 -20.42
CA VAL A 206 17.25 15.28 -21.21
C VAL A 206 17.91 16.60 -20.78
N PRO A 207 18.84 17.17 -21.56
CA PRO A 207 19.29 18.53 -21.28
C PRO A 207 18.07 19.46 -21.43
N HIS A 208 17.75 20.17 -20.36
CA HIS A 208 16.75 21.24 -20.35
C HIS A 208 17.29 22.49 -21.05
#